data_AF-A0A9E0TN10-F1
#
_entry.id   AF-A0A9E0TN10-F1
#
_cell.length_a   1.000
_cell.length_b   1.000
_cell.length_c   1.000
_cell.angle_alpha   90.00
_cell.angle_beta   90.00
_cell.angle_gamma   90.00
#
_symmetry.space_group_name_H-M   'P 1'
#
loop_
_entity.id
_entity.type
_entity.pdbx_description
1 polymer ?
#
loop_
_entity_poly.entity_id
_entity_poly.type
_entity_poly.pdbx_seq_one_letter_code
_entity_poly.pdbx_strand_id
1 'polypeptide(L)'
;ASRKTYLDALLKAKDALMVIMGAIAIAVPVAPATAATPDAPPNFSPLASDPQMQAILQRRWEEVQLCMTGKANLSATVMMGGLLESLLLARINESPTPAAVFTAKSAARDKLGKTLPISDWKLTNMIEVAHELKWITKSAKDISNVLREFRNYIHPHKEFADKVTIQEEDVKIFWEITKAITRQVLASSGKSP
;
A
#
# COMPACT_ATOMS: atom_id res chain seq x y z
N ALA A 1 49.53 -28.80 -32.48
CA ALA A 1 48.23 -29.40 -32.89
C ALA A 1 47.82 -28.84 -34.24
N SER A 2 47.29 -29.66 -35.14
CA SER A 2 46.96 -29.24 -36.52
C SER A 2 45.71 -28.34 -36.55
N ARG A 3 45.60 -27.42 -37.52
CA ARG A 3 44.42 -26.55 -37.73
C ARG A 3 43.09 -27.33 -37.74
N LYS A 4 43.14 -28.57 -38.23
CA LYS A 4 42.02 -29.52 -38.23
C LYS A 4 41.53 -29.86 -36.82
N THR A 5 42.45 -30.05 -35.88
CA THR A 5 42.13 -30.34 -34.47
C THR A 5 41.36 -29.20 -33.81
N TYR A 6 41.67 -27.94 -34.15
CA TYR A 6 40.93 -26.78 -33.65
C TYR A 6 39.53 -26.64 -34.27
N LEU A 7 39.41 -26.91 -35.57
CA LEU A 7 38.12 -26.92 -36.27
C LEU A 7 37.19 -28.00 -35.71
N ASP A 8 37.70 -29.20 -35.47
CA ASP A 8 36.92 -30.31 -34.89
C ASP A 8 36.46 -29.99 -33.47
N ALA A 9 37.30 -29.32 -32.67
CA ALA A 9 36.93 -28.86 -31.34
C ALA A 9 35.85 -27.76 -31.37
N LEU A 10 35.94 -26.82 -32.31
CA LEU A 10 34.95 -25.76 -32.50
C LEU A 10 33.59 -26.30 -32.95
N LEU A 11 33.58 -27.28 -33.85
CA LEU A 11 32.36 -27.93 -34.30
C LEU A 11 31.67 -28.67 -33.15
N LYS A 12 32.42 -29.43 -32.35
CA LYS A 12 31.89 -30.10 -31.16
C LYS A 12 31.34 -29.12 -30.13
N ALA A 13 32.01 -27.99 -29.92
CA ALA A 13 31.53 -26.95 -29.00
C ALA A 13 30.22 -26.33 -29.50
N LYS A 14 30.09 -26.06 -30.80
CA LYS A 14 28.85 -25.55 -31.41
C LYS A 14 27.70 -26.54 -31.25
N ASP A 15 27.95 -27.83 -31.51
CA ASP A 15 26.92 -28.87 -31.42
C ASP A 15 26.43 -29.04 -29.96
N ALA A 16 27.36 -29.04 -28.99
CA ALA A 16 27.01 -29.06 -27.57
C ALA A 16 26.18 -27.82 -27.18
N LEU A 17 26.51 -26.64 -27.70
CA LEU A 17 25.81 -25.40 -27.43
C LEU A 17 24.38 -25.42 -28.01
N MET A 18 24.21 -25.97 -29.22
CA MET A 18 22.89 -26.17 -29.84
C MET A 18 22.00 -27.13 -29.05
N VAL A 19 22.58 -28.20 -28.49
CA VAL A 19 21.83 -29.14 -27.62
C VAL A 19 21.40 -28.46 -26.31
N ILE A 20 22.27 -27.66 -25.69
CA ILE A 20 21.93 -26.90 -24.48
C ILE A 20 20.86 -25.85 -24.77
N MET A 21 20.97 -25.12 -25.88
CA MET A 21 19.96 -24.14 -26.31
C MET A 21 18.60 -24.81 -26.59
N GLY A 22 18.60 -26.00 -27.22
CA GLY A 22 17.38 -26.79 -27.43
C GLY A 22 16.76 -27.27 -26.11
N ALA A 23 17.56 -27.70 -25.15
CA ALA A 23 17.08 -28.12 -23.83
C ALA A 23 16.49 -26.94 -23.03
N ILE A 24 17.08 -25.74 -23.12
CA ILE A 24 16.55 -24.52 -22.50
C ILE A 24 15.22 -24.10 -23.15
N ALA A 25 15.08 -24.27 -24.47
CA ALA A 25 13.84 -23.94 -25.19
C ALA A 25 12.68 -24.90 -24.89
N ILE A 26 12.97 -26.13 -24.43
CA ILE A 26 11.96 -27.12 -24.01
C ILE A 26 11.65 -26.99 -22.51
N ALA A 27 12.62 -26.54 -21.71
CA ALA A 27 12.45 -26.22 -20.30
C ALA A 27 11.86 -24.81 -20.09
N VAL A 28 10.87 -24.41 -20.90
CA VAL A 28 9.97 -23.32 -20.49
C VAL A 28 9.20 -23.88 -19.30
N PRO A 29 9.41 -23.39 -18.07
CA PRO A 29 8.45 -23.71 -17.03
C PRO A 29 7.13 -23.14 -17.54
N VAL A 30 6.06 -23.94 -17.53
CA VAL A 30 4.72 -23.37 -17.55
C VAL A 30 4.70 -22.40 -16.38
N ALA A 31 4.85 -21.11 -16.68
CA ALA A 31 4.93 -20.09 -15.67
C ALA A 31 3.65 -20.24 -14.85
N PRO A 32 3.73 -20.43 -13.52
CA PRO A 32 2.55 -20.19 -12.70
C PRO A 32 2.11 -18.77 -13.05
N ALA A 33 0.81 -18.58 -13.28
CA ALA A 33 0.21 -17.28 -13.57
C ALA A 33 0.93 -16.21 -12.75
N THR A 34 1.60 -15.28 -13.46
CA THR A 34 2.48 -14.23 -12.94
C THR A 34 2.23 -13.95 -11.46
N ALA A 35 3.01 -14.59 -10.58
CA ALA A 35 3.07 -14.18 -9.19
C ALA A 35 3.71 -12.79 -9.22
N ALA A 36 2.88 -11.76 -9.19
CA ALA A 36 3.34 -10.39 -9.04
C ALA A 36 4.29 -10.36 -7.85
N THR A 37 5.52 -9.91 -8.06
CA THR A 37 6.46 -9.72 -6.97
C THR A 37 5.76 -8.87 -5.92
N PRO A 38 5.74 -9.26 -4.62
CA PRO A 38 5.10 -8.47 -3.60
C PRO A 38 5.62 -7.04 -3.67
N ASP A 39 4.73 -6.05 -3.79
CA ASP A 39 5.11 -4.64 -3.79
C ASP A 39 5.97 -4.36 -2.56
N ALA A 40 7.24 -4.01 -2.77
CA ALA A 40 8.08 -3.65 -1.65
C ALA A 40 7.45 -2.47 -0.88
N PRO A 41 7.53 -2.48 0.45
CA PRO A 41 7.15 -1.33 1.25
C PRO A 41 7.87 -0.05 0.79
N PRO A 42 7.23 1.12 0.86
CA PRO A 42 7.94 2.38 0.68
C PRO A 42 8.80 2.69 1.91
N ASN A 43 9.77 3.59 1.74
CA ASN A 43 10.51 4.14 2.88
C ASN A 43 9.59 5.04 3.72
N PHE A 44 9.30 4.64 4.96
CA PHE A 44 8.45 5.39 5.90
C PHE A 44 9.19 6.43 6.74
N SER A 45 10.53 6.50 6.67
CA SER A 45 11.32 7.45 7.47
C SER A 45 10.92 8.93 7.31
N PRO A 46 10.38 9.41 6.17
CA PRO A 46 9.88 10.77 6.08
C PRO A 46 8.68 11.05 6.98
N LEU A 47 7.87 10.04 7.34
CA LEU A 47 6.65 10.21 8.13
C LEU A 47 6.80 9.82 9.60
N ALA A 48 7.80 9.01 9.94
CA ALA A 48 8.01 8.53 11.29
C ALA A 48 9.50 8.57 11.61
N SER A 49 9.89 9.47 12.51
CA SER A 49 11.27 9.57 12.99
C SER A 49 11.67 8.34 13.83
N ASP A 50 10.72 7.76 14.57
CA ASP A 50 10.91 6.57 15.40
C ASP A 50 11.08 5.28 14.56
N PRO A 51 12.23 4.58 14.66
CA PRO A 51 12.47 3.30 13.99
C PRO A 51 11.44 2.21 14.35
N GLN A 52 10.92 2.19 15.58
CA GLN A 52 9.91 1.22 16.00
C GLN A 52 8.60 1.45 15.24
N MET A 53 8.20 2.70 15.03
CA MET A 53 7.02 3.04 14.23
C MET A 53 7.21 2.65 12.77
N GLN A 54 8.39 2.92 12.19
CA GLN A 54 8.71 2.49 10.82
C GLN A 54 8.59 0.96 10.66
N ALA A 55 9.10 0.19 11.62
CA ALA A 55 8.97 -1.27 11.61
C ALA A 55 7.52 -1.76 11.78
N ILE A 56 6.66 -1.01 12.49
CA ILE A 56 5.22 -1.30 12.56
C ILE A 56 4.56 -1.05 11.19
N LEU A 57 4.80 0.10 10.57
CA LEU A 57 4.23 0.44 9.26
C LEU A 57 4.67 -0.56 8.18
N GLN A 58 5.94 -0.98 8.23
CA GLN A 58 6.50 -2.03 7.40
C GLN A 58 5.71 -3.34 7.51
N ARG A 59 5.56 -3.84 8.74
CA ARG A 59 4.82 -5.10 8.98
C ARG A 59 3.35 -4.98 8.58
N ARG A 60 2.72 -3.81 8.74
CA ARG A 60 1.32 -3.58 8.31
C ARG A 60 1.18 -3.62 6.79
N TRP A 61 2.15 -3.08 6.06
CA TRP A 61 2.19 -3.20 4.60
C TRP A 61 2.28 -4.66 4.15
N GLU A 62 3.20 -5.42 4.72
CA GLU A 62 3.37 -6.85 4.45
C GLU A 62 2.13 -7.67 4.82
N GLU A 63 1.51 -7.35 5.96
CA GLU A 63 0.30 -8.03 6.44
C GLU A 63 -0.89 -7.84 5.48
N VAL A 64 -1.04 -6.67 4.87
CA VAL A 64 -2.03 -6.46 3.79
C VAL A 64 -1.77 -7.43 2.63
N GLN A 65 -0.52 -7.57 2.20
CA GLN A 65 -0.16 -8.46 1.09
C GLN A 65 -0.38 -9.94 1.43
N LEU A 66 -0.11 -10.33 2.67
CA LEU A 66 -0.40 -11.66 3.17
C LEU A 66 -1.91 -11.94 3.17
N CYS A 67 -2.73 -10.99 3.62
CA CYS A 67 -4.19 -11.12 3.55
C CYS A 67 -4.68 -11.25 2.11
N MET A 68 -4.15 -10.46 1.18
CA MET A 68 -4.49 -10.55 -0.24
C MET A 68 -4.10 -11.91 -0.84
N THR A 69 -2.89 -12.39 -0.58
CA THR A 69 -2.40 -13.68 -1.06
C THR A 69 -3.22 -14.84 -0.47
N GLY A 70 -3.61 -14.73 0.79
CA GLY A 70 -4.46 -15.69 1.50
C GLY A 70 -5.95 -15.57 1.18
N LYS A 71 -6.36 -14.69 0.24
CA LYS A 71 -7.76 -14.43 -0.12
C LYS A 71 -8.65 -14.00 1.07
N ALA A 72 -8.04 -13.41 2.09
CA ALA A 72 -8.73 -12.82 3.23
C ALA A 72 -9.15 -11.38 2.90
N ASN A 73 -10.09 -11.24 1.95
CA ASN A 73 -10.43 -9.96 1.32
C ASN A 73 -10.90 -8.88 2.32
N LEU A 74 -11.79 -9.25 3.24
CA LEU A 74 -12.25 -8.35 4.29
C LEU A 74 -11.11 -7.93 5.22
N SER A 75 -10.27 -8.88 5.63
CA SER A 75 -9.09 -8.59 6.47
C SER A 75 -8.12 -7.65 5.77
N ALA A 76 -7.80 -7.89 4.49
CA ALA A 76 -6.97 -6.99 3.70
C ALA A 76 -7.53 -5.56 3.67
N THR A 77 -8.83 -5.42 3.42
CA THR A 77 -9.54 -4.13 3.39
C THR A 77 -9.47 -3.41 4.74
N VAL A 78 -9.68 -4.14 5.85
CA VAL A 78 -9.56 -3.59 7.21
C VAL A 78 -8.14 -3.13 7.50
N MET A 79 -7.16 -3.93 7.13
CA MET A 79 -5.74 -3.63 7.31
C MET A 79 -5.30 -2.40 6.51
N MET A 80 -5.77 -2.25 5.26
CA MET A 80 -5.54 -1.04 4.46
C MET A 80 -6.11 0.21 5.15
N GLY A 81 -7.32 0.11 5.72
CA GLY A 81 -7.93 1.20 6.49
C GLY A 81 -7.10 1.60 7.71
N GLY A 82 -6.61 0.62 8.49
CA GLY A 82 -5.74 0.87 9.64
C GLY A 82 -4.36 1.41 9.25
N LEU A 83 -3.82 0.98 8.10
CA LEU A 83 -2.57 1.51 7.55
C LEU A 83 -2.73 2.98 7.16
N LEU A 84 -3.80 3.36 6.45
CA LEU A 84 -4.08 4.76 6.12
C LEU A 84 -4.21 5.64 7.37
N GLU A 85 -4.90 5.13 8.40
CA GLU A 85 -5.04 5.81 9.68
C GLU A 85 -3.68 6.07 10.33
N SER A 86 -2.81 5.06 10.36
CA SER A 86 -1.47 5.15 10.93
C SER A 86 -0.59 6.15 10.15
N LEU A 87 -0.67 6.15 8.82
CA LEU A 87 0.10 7.06 7.96
C LEU A 87 -0.33 8.52 8.13
N LEU A 88 -1.64 8.78 8.20
CA LEU A 88 -2.16 10.13 8.41
C LEU A 88 -1.85 10.63 9.82
N LEU A 89 -1.96 9.77 10.83
CA LEU A 89 -1.60 10.11 12.20
C LEU A 89 -0.10 10.43 12.32
N ALA A 90 0.76 9.61 11.71
CA ALA A 90 2.19 9.87 11.66
C ALA A 90 2.49 11.23 10.98
N ARG A 91 1.83 11.51 9.86
CA ARG A 91 1.94 12.80 9.16
C ARG A 91 1.49 13.99 10.01
N ILE A 92 0.43 13.83 10.81
CA ILE A 92 -0.06 14.87 11.73
C ILE A 92 0.96 15.12 12.84
N ASN A 93 1.49 14.06 13.45
CA ASN A 93 2.43 14.15 14.55
C ASN A 93 3.76 14.78 14.12
N GLU A 94 4.25 14.47 12.92
CA GLU A 94 5.48 15.03 12.33
C GLU A 94 5.22 16.31 11.51
N SER A 95 4.06 16.96 11.69
CA SER A 95 3.73 18.17 10.93
C SER A 95 4.61 19.35 11.35
N PRO A 96 5.29 20.05 10.41
CA PRO A 96 6.09 21.23 10.76
C PRO A 96 5.22 22.41 11.24
N THR A 97 3.92 22.38 10.93
CA THR A 97 2.94 23.38 11.36
C THR A 97 1.77 22.71 12.10
N PRO A 98 1.97 22.24 13.36
CA PRO A 98 0.92 21.56 14.11
C PRO A 98 -0.33 22.42 14.29
N ALA A 99 -0.16 23.73 14.50
CA ALA A 99 -1.27 24.67 14.65
C ALA A 99 -2.23 24.65 13.45
N ALA A 100 -1.71 24.50 12.22
CA ALA A 100 -2.56 24.44 11.02
C ALA A 100 -3.47 23.20 11.01
N VAL A 101 -3.01 22.08 11.57
CA VAL A 101 -3.80 20.84 11.69
C VAL A 101 -4.97 21.03 12.65
N PHE A 102 -4.72 21.59 13.84
CA PHE A 102 -5.74 21.73 14.88
C PHE A 102 -6.68 22.93 14.69
N THR A 103 -6.30 23.90 13.86
CA THR A 103 -7.14 25.06 13.50
C THR A 103 -7.87 24.91 12.17
N ALA A 104 -7.56 23.86 11.40
CA ALA A 104 -8.28 23.51 10.17
C ALA A 104 -9.80 23.50 10.38
N LYS A 105 -10.55 23.87 9.34
CA LYS A 105 -12.01 23.86 9.36
C LYS A 105 -12.54 22.44 9.56
N SER A 106 -11.83 21.47 9.00
CA SER A 106 -12.17 20.06 9.04
C SER A 106 -11.63 19.32 10.28
N ALA A 107 -10.93 20.02 11.17
CA ALA A 107 -10.44 19.44 12.42
C ALA A 107 -11.62 18.88 13.25
N ALA A 108 -11.39 17.77 13.95
CA ALA A 108 -12.43 17.18 14.78
C ALA A 108 -12.79 18.14 15.93
N ARG A 109 -14.09 18.46 16.10
CA ARG A 109 -14.58 19.40 17.11
C ARG A 109 -15.67 18.78 17.97
N ASP A 110 -15.74 19.23 19.22
CA ASP A 110 -16.84 18.91 20.12
C ASP A 110 -18.10 19.72 19.78
N LYS A 111 -19.17 19.50 20.55
CA LYS A 111 -20.46 20.20 20.38
C LYS A 111 -20.37 21.72 20.62
N LEU A 112 -19.33 22.19 21.30
CA LEU A 112 -19.08 23.61 21.59
C LEU A 112 -18.12 24.24 20.56
N GLY A 113 -17.68 23.47 19.56
CA GLY A 113 -16.77 23.93 18.51
C GLY A 113 -15.29 23.89 18.90
N LYS A 114 -14.93 23.35 20.07
CA LYS A 114 -13.54 23.20 20.50
C LYS A 114 -12.90 22.00 19.80
N THR A 115 -11.68 22.18 19.29
CA THR A 115 -10.92 21.09 18.67
C THR A 115 -10.64 19.98 19.69
N LEU A 116 -10.90 18.73 19.29
CA LEU A 116 -10.65 17.53 20.08
C LEU A 116 -9.16 17.18 20.13
N PRO A 117 -8.69 16.51 21.19
CA PRO A 117 -7.34 15.94 21.20
C PRO A 117 -7.18 14.90 20.10
N ILE A 118 -5.96 14.76 19.56
CA ILE A 118 -5.68 13.89 18.41
C ILE A 118 -6.06 12.42 18.64
N SER A 119 -6.02 11.94 19.90
CA SER A 119 -6.44 10.60 20.31
C SER A 119 -7.90 10.28 19.98
N ASP A 120 -8.74 11.32 19.88
CA ASP A 120 -10.17 11.19 19.68
C ASP A 120 -10.57 11.42 18.20
N TRP A 121 -9.58 11.64 17.33
CA TRP A 121 -9.83 11.83 15.91
C TRP A 121 -10.09 10.49 15.24
N LYS A 122 -11.14 10.43 14.43
CA LYS A 122 -11.42 9.28 13.58
C LYS A 122 -10.68 9.42 12.26
N LEU A 123 -10.51 8.31 11.55
CA LEU A 123 -9.95 8.30 10.18
C LEU A 123 -10.64 9.33 9.26
N THR A 124 -11.96 9.51 9.38
CA THR A 124 -12.67 10.54 8.60
C THR A 124 -12.15 11.95 8.87
N ASN A 125 -11.84 12.32 10.11
CA ASN A 125 -11.36 13.65 10.44
C ASN A 125 -9.95 13.86 9.86
N MET A 126 -9.10 12.84 9.98
CA MET A 126 -7.74 12.89 9.43
C MET A 126 -7.73 13.00 7.90
N ILE A 127 -8.61 12.27 7.19
CA ILE A 127 -8.75 12.36 5.73
C ILE A 127 -9.17 13.78 5.31
N GLU A 128 -10.17 14.35 5.99
CA GLU A 128 -10.68 15.69 5.65
C GLU A 128 -9.62 16.77 5.87
N VAL A 129 -8.90 16.73 7.01
CA VAL A 129 -7.80 17.66 7.29
C VAL A 129 -6.64 17.47 6.32
N ALA A 130 -6.26 16.24 6.00
CA ALA A 130 -5.19 15.98 5.04
C ALA A 130 -5.52 16.56 3.64
N HIS A 131 -6.78 16.51 3.23
CA HIS A 131 -7.22 17.14 1.99
C HIS A 131 -7.26 18.67 2.07
N GLU A 132 -7.77 19.23 3.18
CA GLU A 132 -7.78 20.68 3.42
C GLU A 132 -6.36 21.26 3.34
N LEU A 133 -5.40 20.58 3.95
CA LEU A 133 -3.98 20.96 3.99
C LEU A 133 -3.17 20.46 2.77
N LYS A 134 -3.84 19.99 1.71
CA LYS A 134 -3.21 19.61 0.42
C LYS A 134 -2.19 18.47 0.50
N TRP A 135 -2.24 17.65 1.53
CA TRP A 135 -1.41 16.44 1.64
C TRP A 135 -1.89 15.32 0.71
N ILE A 136 -3.19 15.29 0.46
CA ILE A 136 -3.83 14.36 -0.47
C ILE A 136 -4.75 15.11 -1.44
N THR A 137 -4.88 14.55 -2.63
CA THR A 137 -5.80 15.03 -3.68
C THR A 137 -7.27 14.81 -3.29
N LYS A 138 -8.18 15.49 -3.99
CA LYS A 138 -9.63 15.29 -3.80
C LYS A 138 -10.04 13.85 -4.09
N SER A 139 -9.50 13.23 -5.14
CA SER A 139 -9.78 11.82 -5.46
C SER A 139 -9.29 10.89 -4.35
N ALA A 140 -8.08 11.12 -3.82
CA ALA A 140 -7.56 10.35 -2.69
C ALA A 140 -8.48 10.47 -1.46
N LYS A 141 -8.98 11.68 -1.17
CA LYS A 141 -9.95 11.91 -0.09
C LYS A 141 -11.24 11.12 -0.30
N ASP A 142 -11.88 11.27 -1.45
CA ASP A 142 -13.18 10.65 -1.73
C ASP A 142 -13.09 9.12 -1.70
N ILE A 143 -12.02 8.56 -2.25
CA ILE A 143 -11.83 7.11 -2.28
C ILE A 143 -11.38 6.57 -0.91
N SER A 144 -10.61 7.33 -0.12
CA SER A 144 -10.31 6.95 1.28
C SER A 144 -11.59 6.83 2.11
N ASN A 145 -12.57 7.70 1.86
CA ASN A 145 -13.88 7.59 2.49
C ASN A 145 -14.60 6.31 2.07
N VAL A 146 -14.55 5.92 0.79
CA VAL A 146 -15.10 4.63 0.32
C VAL A 146 -14.42 3.46 1.01
N LEU A 147 -13.08 3.41 1.03
CA LEU A 147 -12.34 2.34 1.71
C LEU A 147 -12.70 2.26 3.21
N ARG A 148 -12.93 3.40 3.87
CA ARG A 148 -13.41 3.44 5.25
C ARG A 148 -14.82 2.83 5.39
N GLU A 149 -15.72 3.05 4.45
CA GLU A 149 -17.04 2.39 4.51
C GLU A 149 -16.91 0.88 4.32
N PHE A 150 -16.01 0.42 3.43
CA PHE A 150 -15.78 -0.99 3.20
C PHE A 150 -15.08 -1.71 4.36
N ARG A 151 -14.13 -1.08 5.07
CA ARG A 151 -13.56 -1.68 6.30
C ARG A 151 -14.62 -1.87 7.39
N ASN A 152 -15.71 -1.09 7.39
CA ASN A 152 -16.77 -1.21 8.39
C ASN A 152 -17.61 -2.48 8.20
N TYR A 153 -17.47 -3.21 7.09
CA TYR A 153 -18.03 -4.55 6.92
C TYR A 153 -17.38 -5.60 7.84
N ILE A 154 -16.36 -5.23 8.62
CA ILE A 154 -15.91 -6.03 9.76
C ILE A 154 -17.04 -6.30 10.77
N HIS A 155 -18.09 -5.49 10.74
CA HIS A 155 -19.33 -5.72 11.47
C HIS A 155 -20.29 -6.58 10.62
N PRO A 156 -20.52 -7.88 10.96
CA PRO A 156 -21.30 -8.79 10.09
C PRO A 156 -22.74 -8.32 9.84
N HIS A 157 -23.35 -7.64 10.81
CA HIS A 157 -24.70 -7.10 10.63
C HIS A 157 -24.78 -6.02 9.55
N LYS A 158 -23.72 -5.19 9.40
CA LYS A 158 -23.66 -4.19 8.34
C LYS A 158 -23.51 -4.86 6.96
N GLU A 159 -22.66 -5.88 6.87
CA GLU A 159 -22.49 -6.68 5.64
C GLU A 159 -23.82 -7.33 5.23
N PHE A 160 -24.53 -7.93 6.20
CA PHE A 160 -25.84 -8.53 5.98
C PHE A 160 -26.89 -7.51 5.48
N ALA A 161 -26.97 -6.35 6.14
CA ALA A 161 -27.95 -5.31 5.81
C ALA A 161 -27.70 -4.72 4.41
N ASP A 162 -26.43 -4.44 4.09
CA ASP A 162 -26.03 -3.82 2.82
C ASP A 162 -25.94 -4.83 1.66
N LYS A 163 -25.95 -6.14 1.96
CA LYS A 163 -25.82 -7.25 0.99
C LYS A 163 -24.56 -7.13 0.14
N VAL A 164 -23.45 -6.76 0.77
CA VAL A 164 -22.14 -6.61 0.14
C VAL A 164 -21.28 -7.82 0.44
N THR A 165 -20.44 -8.22 -0.52
CA THR A 165 -19.38 -9.20 -0.31
C THR A 165 -18.14 -8.71 -1.04
N ILE A 166 -17.05 -8.52 -0.31
CA ILE A 166 -15.80 -7.97 -0.85
C ILE A 166 -15.09 -9.04 -1.70
N GLN A 167 -14.96 -8.80 -3.00
CA GLN A 167 -14.31 -9.69 -3.95
C GLN A 167 -12.81 -9.42 -4.05
N GLU A 168 -12.09 -10.36 -4.66
CA GLU A 168 -10.63 -10.24 -4.84
C GLU A 168 -10.27 -9.01 -5.70
N GLU A 169 -11.08 -8.71 -6.72
CA GLU A 169 -10.95 -7.56 -7.60
C GLU A 169 -11.11 -6.23 -6.85
N ASP A 170 -12.05 -6.16 -5.91
CA ASP A 170 -12.28 -4.97 -5.08
C ASP A 170 -11.03 -4.65 -4.25
N VAL A 171 -10.43 -5.68 -3.64
CA VAL A 171 -9.24 -5.55 -2.80
C VAL A 171 -8.03 -5.12 -3.62
N LYS A 172 -7.86 -5.63 -4.84
CA LYS A 172 -6.80 -5.18 -5.76
C LYS A 172 -6.94 -3.69 -6.06
N ILE A 173 -8.16 -3.21 -6.32
CA ILE A 173 -8.44 -1.79 -6.53
C ILE A 173 -8.10 -0.98 -5.27
N PHE A 174 -8.62 -1.38 -4.11
CA PHE A 174 -8.34 -0.73 -2.83
C PHE A 174 -6.85 -0.70 -2.50
N TRP A 175 -6.10 -1.73 -2.89
CA TRP A 175 -4.67 -1.77 -2.70
C TRP A 175 -3.94 -0.72 -3.53
N GLU A 176 -4.22 -0.63 -4.83
CA GLU A 176 -3.62 0.40 -5.69
C GLU A 176 -3.89 1.81 -5.19
N ILE A 177 -5.11 2.06 -4.72
CA ILE A 177 -5.51 3.31 -4.08
C ILE A 177 -4.70 3.56 -2.81
N THR A 178 -4.59 2.57 -1.93
CA THR A 178 -3.84 2.67 -0.67
C THR A 178 -2.37 2.99 -0.95
N LYS A 179 -1.76 2.35 -1.96
CA LYS A 179 -0.40 2.67 -2.42
C LYS A 179 -0.31 4.11 -2.93
N ALA A 180 -1.27 4.58 -3.72
CA ALA A 180 -1.29 5.94 -4.24
C ALA A 180 -1.42 7.00 -3.12
N ILE A 181 -2.30 6.78 -2.14
CA ILE A 181 -2.44 7.65 -0.98
C ILE A 181 -1.17 7.66 -0.15
N THR A 182 -0.58 6.49 0.10
CA THR A 182 0.69 6.37 0.85
C THR A 182 1.78 7.24 0.23
N ARG A 183 1.93 7.19 -1.10
CA ARG A 183 2.88 8.04 -1.83
C ARG A 183 2.59 9.53 -1.69
N GLN A 184 1.31 9.95 -1.76
CA GLN A 184 0.91 11.35 -1.56
C GLN A 184 1.25 11.84 -0.16
N VAL A 185 0.91 11.05 0.87
CA VAL A 185 1.18 11.39 2.27
C VAL A 185 2.69 11.48 2.51
N LEU A 186 3.48 10.50 2.04
CA LEU A 186 4.94 10.54 2.11
C LEU A 186 5.52 11.79 1.42
N ALA A 187 5.05 12.11 0.21
CA ALA A 187 5.50 13.28 -0.55
C ALA A 187 5.07 14.62 0.06
N SER A 188 4.09 14.61 0.96
CA SER A 188 3.67 15.79 1.73
C SER A 188 4.47 16.00 3.01
N SER A 189 5.32 15.04 3.41
CA SER A 189 6.15 15.19 4.60
C SER A 189 7.09 16.40 4.48
N GLY A 190 7.27 17.13 5.58
CA GLY A 190 8.09 18.34 5.64
C GLY A 190 7.51 19.56 4.91
N LYS A 191 6.36 19.43 4.22
CA LYS A 191 5.68 20.55 3.56
C LYS A 191 4.68 21.21 4.49
N SER A 192 4.70 22.54 4.52
CA SER A 192 3.56 23.34 5.00
C SER A 192 2.45 23.35 3.94
N PRO A 193 1.18 23.61 4.34
CA PRO A 193 0.03 23.66 3.43
C PRO A 193 0.19 24.63 2.26
#